data_AF-D5U2P5-F1
#
_entry.id   AF-D5U2P5-F1
#
_cell.length_a   1.000
_cell.length_b   1.000
_cell.length_c   1.000
_cell.angle_alpha   90.00
_cell.angle_beta   90.00
_cell.angle_gamma   90.00
#
_symmetry.space_group_name_H-M   'P 1'
#
loop_
_entity.id
_entity.type
_entity.pdbx_description
1 polymer ?
#
loop_
_entity_poly.entity_id
_entity_poly.type
_entity_poly.pdbx_seq_one_letter_code
_entity_poly.pdbx_strand_id
1 'polypeptide(L)'
;MVSLTRRFIEELLIILGLISLLLIFQPVEKTMYTIGWGIILFSTLAYVIFTLIPSQTTSAKNLVKNYFKTLLIVLIVVLGFLLISIMLTPYLV
;
A
#
# COMPACT_ATOMS: atom_id res chain seq x y z
N MET A 1 9.89 5.27 21.18
CA MET A 1 10.36 6.29 20.22
C MET A 1 10.38 5.66 18.84
N VAL A 2 9.49 6.07 17.94
CA VAL A 2 9.59 5.74 16.51
C VAL A 2 10.87 6.42 16.00
N SER A 3 11.76 5.68 15.33
CA SER A 3 13.01 6.27 14.83
C SER A 3 12.70 7.35 13.80
N LEU A 4 13.47 8.44 13.78
CA LEU A 4 13.29 9.57 12.86
C LEU A 4 13.25 9.10 11.39
N THR A 5 14.03 8.06 11.08
CA THR A 5 14.05 7.37 9.78
C THR A 5 12.74 6.69 9.43
N ARG A 6 12.09 6.01 10.38
CA ARG A 6 10.81 5.31 10.13
C ARG A 6 9.69 6.30 9.80
N ARG A 7 9.66 7.43 10.52
CA ARG A 7 8.71 8.50 10.25
C ARG A 7 8.90 9.12 8.86
N PHE A 8 10.15 9.36 8.46
CA PHE A 8 10.48 9.87 7.13
C PHE A 8 10.04 8.89 6.01
N ILE A 9 10.25 7.58 6.21
CA ILE A 9 9.81 6.54 5.28
C ILE A 9 8.28 6.52 5.18
N GLU A 10 7.57 6.57 6.31
CA GLU A 10 6.10 6.58 6.32
C GLU A 10 5.53 7.80 5.59
N GLU A 11 6.06 9.01 5.84
CA GLU A 11 5.64 10.24 5.16
C GLU A 11 5.90 10.17 3.64
N LEU A 12 7.04 9.63 3.22
CA LEU A 12 7.38 9.45 1.81
C LEU A 12 6.46 8.45 1.10
N LEU A 13 6.10 7.35 1.77
CA LEU A 13 5.17 6.35 1.25
C LEU A 13 3.74 6.91 1.12
N ILE A 14 3.31 7.76 2.05
CA ILE A 14 2.02 8.46 1.94
C ILE A 14 2.02 9.40 0.74
N ILE A 15 3.09 10.17 0.53
CA ILE A 15 3.21 11.08 -0.62
C ILE A 15 3.17 10.30 -1.94
N LEU A 16 3.87 9.17 -2.03
CA LEU A 16 3.82 8.26 -3.18
C LEU A 16 2.40 7.71 -3.40
N GLY A 17 1.68 7.38 -2.33
CA GLY A 17 0.25 6.99 -2.37
C GLY A 17 -0.66 8.10 -2.92
N LEU A 18 -0.41 9.36 -2.57
CA LEU A 18 -1.18 10.49 -3.07
C LEU A 18 -0.88 10.78 -4.55
N ILE A 19 0.38 10.70 -4.97
CA ILE A 19 0.78 10.87 -6.37
C ILE A 19 0.13 9.78 -7.23
N SER A 20 0.07 8.55 -6.74
CA SER A 20 -0.59 7.46 -7.45
C SER A 20 -2.10 7.65 -7.58
N LEU A 21 -2.77 8.20 -6.57
CA LEU A 21 -4.19 8.58 -6.70
C LEU A 21 -4.40 9.63 -7.80
N LEU A 22 -3.53 10.63 -7.92
CA LEU A 22 -3.58 11.61 -9.01
C LEU A 22 -3.46 10.94 -10.38
N LEU A 23 -2.54 9.98 -10.53
CA LEU A 23 -2.35 9.22 -11.77
C LEU A 23 -3.55 8.33 -12.12
N ILE A 24 -4.28 7.84 -11.11
CA ILE A 24 -5.48 7.00 -11.29
C ILE A 24 -6.70 7.85 -11.68
N PHE A 25 -6.91 9.01 -11.04
CA PHE A 25 -8.09 9.85 -11.28
C PHE A 25 -7.94 10.82 -12.46
N GLN A 26 -6.70 11.19 -12.82
CA GLN A 26 -6.41 12.02 -13.98
C GLN A 26 -5.33 11.38 -14.86
N PRO A 27 -5.60 10.22 -15.47
CA PRO A 27 -4.65 9.59 -16.36
C PRO A 27 -4.58 10.38 -17.68
N VAL A 28 -3.42 10.97 -17.97
CA VAL A 28 -3.13 11.59 -19.27
C VAL A 28 -3.10 10.52 -20.38
N GLU A 29 -2.71 9.29 -20.04
CA GLU A 29 -2.66 8.13 -20.93
C GLU A 29 -3.01 6.83 -20.18
N LYS A 30 -3.48 5.80 -20.89
CA LYS A 30 -3.81 4.48 -20.28
C LYS A 30 -2.63 3.86 -19.52
N THR A 31 -1.41 4.11 -19.97
CA THR A 31 -0.20 3.60 -19.31
C THR A 31 -0.01 4.21 -17.92
N MET A 32 -0.31 5.51 -17.76
CA MET A 32 -0.20 6.24 -16.48
C MET A 32 -1.19 5.71 -15.44
N TYR A 33 -2.38 5.30 -15.87
CA TYR A 33 -3.38 4.67 -15.01
C TYR A 33 -2.85 3.37 -14.40
N THR A 34 -2.30 2.49 -15.23
CA THR A 34 -1.70 1.21 -14.78
C THR A 34 -0.50 1.45 -13.85
N ILE A 35 0.33 2.44 -14.15
CA ILE A 35 1.46 2.83 -13.30
C ILE A 35 0.97 3.37 -11.95
N GLY A 36 -0.06 4.20 -11.94
CA GLY A 36 -0.68 4.70 -10.71
C GLY A 36 -1.15 3.57 -9.79
N TRP A 37 -1.81 2.56 -10.36
CA TRP A 37 -2.20 1.36 -9.61
C TRP A 37 -1.01 0.53 -9.09
N GLY A 38 0.09 0.43 -9.85
CA GLY A 38 1.30 -0.22 -9.38
C GLY A 38 1.94 0.51 -8.20
N ILE A 39 2.02 1.84 -8.29
CA ILE A 39 2.61 2.69 -7.26
C ILE A 39 1.76 2.67 -6.00
N ILE A 40 0.43 2.76 -6.09
CA ILE A 40 -0.44 2.76 -4.90
C ILE A 40 -0.35 1.42 -4.15
N LEU A 41 -0.24 0.31 -4.87
CA LEU A 41 -0.06 -1.02 -4.27
C LEU A 41 1.27 -1.11 -3.54
N PHE A 42 2.37 -0.69 -4.18
CA PHE A 42 3.69 -0.71 -3.55
C PHE A 42 3.72 0.17 -2.29
N SER A 43 3.21 1.39 -2.41
CA SER A 43 3.18 2.38 -1.31
C SER A 43 2.40 1.85 -0.12
N THR A 44 1.23 1.26 -0.37
CA THR A 44 0.37 0.70 0.68
C THR A 44 1.01 -0.51 1.35
N LEU A 45 1.60 -1.43 0.58
CA LEU A 45 2.28 -2.61 1.14
C LEU A 45 3.49 -2.21 1.97
N ALA A 46 4.33 -1.32 1.46
CA ALA A 46 5.47 -0.81 2.19
C ALA A 46 5.02 -0.10 3.47
N TYR A 47 4.00 0.75 3.40
CA TYR A 47 3.47 1.46 4.58
C TYR A 47 2.98 0.48 5.64
N VAL A 48 2.20 -0.53 5.23
CA VAL A 48 1.72 -1.59 6.12
C VAL A 48 2.89 -2.36 6.74
N ILE A 49 3.89 -2.77 5.96
CA ILE A 49 5.10 -3.44 6.48
C ILE A 49 5.80 -2.57 7.51
N PHE A 50 6.03 -1.29 7.20
CA PHE A 50 6.77 -0.39 8.09
C PHE A 50 5.95 0.02 9.31
N THR A 51 4.63 0.15 9.23
CA THR A 51 3.77 0.62 10.31
C THR A 51 3.28 -0.52 11.21
N LEU A 52 3.03 -1.72 10.66
CA LEU A 52 2.55 -2.87 11.45
C LEU A 52 3.62 -3.62 12.22
N ILE A 53 4.91 -3.36 12.05
CA ILE A 53 5.94 -3.89 12.94
C ILE A 53 5.85 -3.11 14.27
N PRO A 54 5.26 -3.70 15.33
CA PRO A 54 5.25 -3.09 16.65
C PRO A 54 6.66 -3.26 17.22
N SER A 55 7.29 -2.17 17.63
CA SER A 55 8.62 -2.21 18.24
C SER A 55 8.63 -2.81 19.64
N GLN A 56 7.46 -3.16 20.19
CA GLN A 56 7.29 -3.65 21.55
C GLN A 56 6.26 -4.77 21.57
N THR A 57 6.73 -6.02 21.59
CA THR A 57 5.89 -7.15 21.98
C THR A 57 6.65 -8.09 22.89
N THR A 58 6.04 -8.40 24.02
CA THR A 58 6.55 -9.23 25.12
C THR A 58 6.78 -10.70 24.71
N SER A 59 6.37 -11.12 23.50
CA SER A 59 6.65 -12.45 22.95
C SER A 59 6.71 -12.45 21.42
N ALA A 60 7.87 -12.80 20.85
CA ALA A 60 8.17 -12.76 19.42
C ALA A 60 7.27 -13.68 18.55
N LYS A 61 6.77 -14.78 19.11
CA LYS A 61 5.94 -15.76 18.35
C LYS A 61 4.56 -15.22 17.97
N ASN A 62 3.89 -14.53 18.89
CA ASN A 62 2.57 -13.95 18.62
C ASN A 62 2.66 -12.71 17.73
N LEU A 63 3.80 -12.00 17.79
CA LEU A 63 4.08 -10.87 16.91
C LEU A 63 4.10 -11.29 15.45
N VAL A 64 4.93 -12.29 15.12
CA VAL A 64 5.08 -12.77 13.73
C VAL A 64 3.75 -13.27 13.19
N LYS A 65 2.97 -14.01 14.00
CA LYS A 65 1.66 -14.53 13.58
C LYS A 65 0.66 -13.41 13.26
N ASN A 66 0.54 -12.42 14.16
CA ASN A 66 -0.37 -11.30 13.94
C ASN A 66 0.09 -10.40 12.79
N TYR A 67 1.40 -10.18 12.66
CA TYR A 67 2.00 -9.46 11.55
C TYR A 67 1.67 -10.12 10.21
N PHE A 68 1.91 -11.42 10.10
CA PHE A 68 1.64 -12.17 8.86
C PHE A 68 0.15 -12.17 8.52
N LYS A 69 -0.71 -12.28 9.54
CA LYS A 69 -2.16 -12.23 9.36
C LYS A 69 -2.62 -10.87 8.85
N THR A 70 -2.13 -9.77 9.41
CA THR A 70 -2.50 -8.42 8.96
C THR A 70 -1.93 -8.12 7.58
N LEU A 71 -0.68 -8.49 7.31
CA LEU A 71 -0.08 -8.36 5.99
C LEU A 71 -0.91 -9.10 4.94
N LEU A 72 -1.33 -10.33 5.23
CA LEU A 72 -2.14 -11.14 4.31
C LEU A 72 -3.50 -10.49 4.04
N ILE A 73 -4.19 -9.99 5.08
CA ILE A 73 -5.48 -9.30 4.92
C ILE A 73 -5.33 -8.07 4.03
N VAL A 74 -4.32 -7.24 4.29
CA VAL A 74 -4.05 -6.04 3.49
C VAL A 74 -3.75 -6.44 2.04
N LEU A 75 -2.89 -7.44 1.83
CA LEU A 75 -2.52 -7.89 0.50
C LEU A 75 -3.73 -8.39 -0.29
N ILE A 76 -4.64 -9.15 0.34
CA ILE A 76 -5.88 -9.62 -0.28
C ILE A 76 -6.81 -8.46 -0.65
N VAL A 77 -7.01 -7.50 0.28
CA VAL A 77 -7.89 -6.35 0.05
C VAL A 77 -7.35 -5.47 -1.09
N VAL A 78 -6.05 -5.18 -1.07
CA VAL A 78 -5.39 -4.37 -2.10
C VAL A 78 -5.44 -5.08 -3.46
N LEU A 79 -5.12 -6.38 -3.52
CA LEU A 79 -5.22 -7.16 -4.77
C LEU A 79 -6.64 -7.22 -5.32
N GLY A 80 -7.62 -7.45 -4.44
CA GLY A 80 -9.04 -7.46 -4.83
C GLY A 80 -9.47 -6.12 -5.42
N PHE A 81 -9.10 -5.02 -4.78
CA PHE A 81 -9.41 -3.68 -5.25
C PHE A 81 -8.74 -3.36 -6.60
N LEU A 82 -7.50 -3.82 -6.80
CA LEU A 82 -6.75 -3.65 -8.04
C LEU A 82 -7.34 -4.46 -9.20
N LEU A 83 -7.71 -5.72 -8.95
CA LEU A 83 -8.38 -6.58 -9.95
C LEU A 83 -9.72 -6.00 -10.38
N ILE A 84 -10.52 -5.55 -9.41
CA ILE A 84 -11.80 -4.88 -9.66
C ILE A 84 -11.57 -3.61 -10.50
N SER A 85 -10.61 -2.78 -10.12
CA SER A 85 -10.32 -1.54 -10.85
C SER A 85 -9.79 -1.79 -12.26
N ILE A 86 -8.92 -2.77 -12.47
CA ILE A 86 -8.46 -3.17 -13.82
C ILE A 86 -9.64 -3.65 -14.66
N MET A 87 -10.51 -4.53 -14.12
CA MET A 87 -11.70 -5.01 -14.84
C MET A 87 -12.70 -3.90 -15.18
N LEU A 88 -12.82 -2.87 -14.35
CA LEU A 88 -13.70 -1.73 -14.59
C LEU A 88 -13.13 -0.71 -15.59
N THR A 89 -11.81 -0.71 -15.81
CA THR A 89 -11.13 0.19 -16.76
C THR A 89 -11.76 0.26 -18.16
N PRO A 90 -12.06 -0.87 -18.86
CA PRO A 90 -12.68 -0.81 -20.19
C PRO A 90 -14.11 -0.26 -20.22
N TYR A 91 -14.76 -0.12 -19.06
CA TYR A 91 -16.12 0.42 -18.93
C TYR A 91 -16.15 1.88 -18.46
N LEU A 92 -15.02 2.41 -17.99
CA LEU A 92 -14.88 3.76 -17.46
C LEU A 92 -14.08 4.71 -18.38
N VAL A 93 -13.34 4.16 -19.35
CA VAL A 93 -12.51 4.90 -20.33
C VAL A 93 -12.80 4.47 -21.76
#